data_AF-A0A661LJ01-F1
#
_entry.id   AF-A0A661LJ01-F1
#
_cell.length_a   1.000
_cell.length_b   1.000
_cell.length_c   1.000
_cell.angle_alpha   90.00
_cell.angle_beta   90.00
_cell.angle_gamma   90.00
#
_symmetry.space_group_name_H-M   'P 1'
#
loop_
_entity.id
_entity.type
_entity.pdbx_description
1 polymer ?
#
loop_
_entity_poly.entity_id
_entity_poly.type
_entity_poly.pdbx_seq_one_letter_code
_entity_poly.pdbx_strand_id
1 'polypeptide(L)'
;MNICYISTFPPEMCGIGTYTNYLTNALLDIDDGISVTVLARKGGEQRKSERLTVIPSFSAGDYTDVLINLRHLRADIIHIQHEFGLFPAEKNFLKFLKEIKANKYPLILTLHTVYTTHTRNLPGIDVDIEEYNCKIGDIVDCEIVHLDRPLRRVLLRMGIAKEKLEIIPHGTKLFALIDSYQAKERLGLPAGKLILSFGFISKGKNQLSLIEALPLILKNVSDAYLFIAGYSRVMDPDDLSYIKLCKEKARELNIEDRVIFSDDFIAEKDLPLVFSAADCCCYLYNEENRSGSGAIHIALGSGRPIIASRIPKFEEELMKNVSDEILCLPNNIEAIAEITVRILNDKKFTNAIVRSIRKYAIDTSWEEIAKKHLILYQRFL
;
A
#
# COMPACT_ATOMS: atom_id res chain seq x y z
N MET A 1 -23.78 -12.87 5.30
CA MET A 1 -23.48 -12.10 4.08
C MET A 1 -22.34 -12.77 3.33
N ASN A 2 -22.52 -13.03 2.04
CA ASN A 2 -21.53 -13.68 1.18
C ASN A 2 -20.87 -12.63 0.29
N ILE A 3 -19.59 -12.36 0.51
CA ILE A 3 -18.82 -11.38 -0.25
C ILE A 3 -17.98 -12.10 -1.30
N CYS A 4 -18.03 -11.66 -2.55
CA CYS A 4 -17.15 -12.14 -3.61
C CYS A 4 -16.11 -11.08 -3.98
N TYR A 5 -14.85 -11.30 -3.63
CA TYR A 5 -13.74 -10.49 -4.11
C TYR A 5 -13.25 -10.97 -5.47
N ILE A 6 -12.86 -10.03 -6.34
CA ILE A 6 -12.08 -10.31 -7.55
C ILE A 6 -10.78 -9.53 -7.43
N SER A 7 -9.66 -10.23 -7.20
CA SER A 7 -8.39 -9.62 -6.77
C SER A 7 -7.21 -10.58 -6.91
N THR A 8 -5.99 -10.13 -6.67
CA THR A 8 -4.89 -11.04 -6.27
C THR A 8 -5.08 -11.50 -4.82
N PHE A 9 -4.43 -12.59 -4.43
CA PHE A 9 -4.52 -13.15 -3.08
C PHE A 9 -3.27 -13.98 -2.76
N PRO A 10 -2.86 -14.12 -1.47
CA PRO A 10 -1.78 -15.03 -1.10
C PRO A 10 -1.98 -16.44 -1.67
N PRO A 11 -0.92 -17.11 -2.16
CA PRO A 11 0.51 -16.85 -1.90
C PRO A 11 1.17 -15.81 -2.82
N GLU A 12 0.45 -15.19 -3.74
CA GLU A 12 1.01 -14.14 -4.60
C GLU A 12 1.52 -12.96 -3.74
N MET A 13 2.81 -12.63 -3.89
CA MET A 13 3.47 -11.52 -3.18
C MET A 13 3.14 -10.19 -3.87
N CYS A 14 1.97 -9.64 -3.57
CA CYS A 14 1.48 -8.38 -4.13
C CYS A 14 0.78 -7.55 -3.04
N GLY A 15 0.98 -6.23 -3.05
CA GLY A 15 0.36 -5.32 -2.08
C GLY A 15 -1.18 -5.37 -2.08
N ILE A 16 -1.80 -5.58 -3.25
CA ILE A 16 -3.26 -5.73 -3.37
C ILE A 16 -3.70 -7.08 -2.77
N GLY A 17 -2.95 -8.15 -2.99
CA GLY A 17 -3.23 -9.45 -2.38
C GLY A 17 -3.16 -9.39 -0.85
N THR A 18 -2.15 -8.70 -0.31
CA THR A 18 -2.03 -8.41 1.12
C THR A 18 -3.20 -7.57 1.64
N TYR A 19 -3.61 -6.52 0.91
CA TYR A 19 -4.79 -5.71 1.25
C TYR A 19 -6.05 -6.58 1.35
N THR A 20 -6.33 -7.37 0.30
CA THR A 20 -7.52 -8.24 0.24
C THR A 20 -7.51 -9.28 1.34
N ASN A 21 -6.35 -9.87 1.65
CA ASN A 21 -6.20 -10.81 2.74
C ASN A 21 -6.50 -10.16 4.09
N TYR A 22 -5.94 -8.99 4.39
CA TYR A 22 -6.23 -8.31 5.66
C TYR A 22 -7.68 -7.89 5.80
N LEU A 23 -8.28 -7.34 4.75
CA LEU A 23 -9.70 -6.99 4.77
C LEU A 23 -10.57 -8.22 4.97
N THR A 24 -10.26 -9.32 4.27
CA THR A 24 -10.96 -10.60 4.39
C THR A 24 -10.91 -11.12 5.83
N ASN A 25 -9.72 -11.22 6.42
CA ASN A 25 -9.57 -11.73 7.78
C ASN A 25 -10.29 -10.82 8.79
N ALA A 26 -10.14 -9.50 8.67
CA ALA A 26 -10.81 -8.58 9.57
C ALA A 26 -12.35 -8.64 9.45
N LEU A 27 -12.90 -8.83 8.26
CA LEU A 27 -14.35 -9.04 8.08
C LEU A 27 -14.80 -10.37 8.72
N LEU A 28 -14.04 -11.44 8.54
CA LEU A 28 -14.34 -12.74 9.16
C LEU A 28 -14.22 -12.72 10.69
N ASP A 29 -13.33 -11.88 11.24
CA ASP A 29 -13.12 -11.75 12.68
C ASP A 29 -14.22 -10.94 13.37
N ILE A 30 -14.81 -9.94 12.70
CA ILE A 30 -15.84 -9.06 13.31
C ILE A 30 -17.27 -9.60 13.21
N ASP A 31 -17.54 -10.56 12.31
CA ASP A 31 -18.89 -11.13 12.11
C ASP A 31 -18.83 -12.57 11.59
N ASP A 32 -19.29 -13.52 12.41
CA ASP A 32 -19.37 -14.96 12.07
C ASP A 32 -20.36 -15.26 10.93
N GLY A 33 -21.30 -14.35 10.66
CA GLY A 33 -22.24 -14.44 9.55
C GLY A 33 -21.65 -14.09 8.19
N ILE A 34 -20.39 -13.65 8.13
CA ILE A 34 -19.70 -13.33 6.87
C ILE A 34 -18.99 -14.56 6.32
N SER A 35 -19.19 -14.81 5.03
CA SER A 35 -18.35 -15.72 4.23
C SER A 35 -17.76 -14.98 3.04
N VAL A 36 -16.54 -15.35 2.65
CA VAL A 36 -15.78 -14.70 1.58
C VAL A 36 -15.38 -15.72 0.52
N THR A 37 -15.63 -15.38 -0.74
CA THR A 37 -15.03 -16.05 -1.89
C THR A 37 -14.11 -15.08 -2.62
N VAL A 38 -12.89 -15.49 -2.93
CA VAL A 38 -11.92 -14.71 -3.70
C VAL A 38 -11.70 -15.39 -5.04
N LEU A 39 -12.16 -14.75 -6.11
CA LEU A 39 -11.85 -15.13 -7.48
C LEU A 39 -10.49 -14.51 -7.83
N ALA A 40 -9.44 -15.30 -7.59
CA ALA A 40 -8.05 -14.87 -7.60
C ALA A 40 -7.46 -14.82 -9.01
N ARG A 41 -6.31 -14.17 -9.19
CA ARG A 41 -5.55 -14.25 -10.44
C ARG A 41 -5.04 -15.69 -10.68
N LYS A 42 -5.04 -16.14 -11.94
CA LYS A 42 -4.47 -17.42 -12.36
C LYS A 42 -2.97 -17.45 -12.06
N GLY A 43 -2.49 -18.62 -11.63
CA GLY A 43 -1.12 -18.83 -11.13
C GLY A 43 -1.03 -18.94 -9.60
N GLY A 44 -2.12 -18.65 -8.88
CA GLY A 44 -2.25 -18.92 -7.44
C GLY A 44 -2.77 -20.32 -7.12
N GLU A 45 -2.89 -20.62 -5.82
CA GLU A 45 -3.41 -21.90 -5.31
C GLU A 45 -4.89 -21.81 -4.97
N GLN A 46 -5.64 -22.86 -5.31
CA GLN A 46 -7.02 -23.01 -4.83
C GLN A 46 -7.01 -23.38 -3.34
N ARG A 47 -7.84 -22.68 -2.54
CA ARG A 47 -7.93 -22.88 -1.09
C ARG A 47 -9.39 -22.88 -0.66
N LYS A 48 -9.72 -23.70 0.34
CA LYS A 48 -11.06 -23.70 0.94
C LYS A 48 -10.96 -23.98 2.43
N SER A 49 -11.55 -23.08 3.21
CA SER A 49 -11.85 -23.25 4.63
C SER A 49 -13.36 -23.08 4.85
N GLU A 50 -13.80 -23.07 6.11
CA GLU A 50 -15.22 -22.95 6.46
C GLU A 50 -15.86 -21.67 5.91
N ARG A 51 -15.18 -20.52 6.05
CA ARG A 51 -15.71 -19.19 5.68
C ARG A 51 -14.92 -18.48 4.58
N LEU A 52 -13.84 -19.08 4.06
CA LEU A 52 -13.03 -18.53 2.98
C LEU A 52 -12.83 -19.55 1.86
N THR A 53 -13.16 -19.17 0.62
CA THR A 53 -12.82 -19.94 -0.58
C THR A 53 -12.00 -19.08 -1.54
N VAL A 54 -10.90 -19.60 -2.08
CA VAL A 54 -10.04 -18.91 -3.06
C VAL A 54 -9.97 -19.76 -4.32
N ILE A 55 -10.33 -19.17 -5.47
CA ILE A 55 -10.43 -19.86 -6.76
C ILE A 55 -9.66 -19.05 -7.81
N PRO A 56 -8.53 -19.53 -8.35
CA PRO A 56 -7.85 -18.88 -9.48
C PRO A 56 -8.77 -18.82 -10.71
N SER A 57 -9.12 -17.60 -11.15
CA SER A 57 -10.25 -17.36 -12.06
C SER A 57 -9.99 -16.32 -13.17
N PHE A 58 -8.94 -15.51 -13.11
CA PHE A 58 -8.70 -14.53 -14.19
C PHE A 58 -7.24 -14.33 -14.55
N SER A 59 -7.02 -13.90 -15.78
CA SER A 59 -5.77 -13.29 -16.24
C SER A 59 -6.10 -11.89 -16.76
N ALA A 60 -5.11 -10.99 -16.85
CA ALA A 60 -5.35 -9.67 -17.43
C ALA A 60 -6.00 -9.80 -18.83
N GLY A 61 -7.14 -9.13 -19.02
CA GLY A 61 -7.90 -9.14 -20.28
C GLY A 61 -8.84 -10.34 -20.49
N ASP A 62 -8.80 -11.38 -19.65
CA ASP A 62 -9.69 -12.55 -19.71
C ASP A 62 -10.37 -12.83 -18.37
N TYR A 63 -11.68 -12.62 -18.35
CA TYR A 63 -12.55 -12.71 -17.18
C TYR A 63 -13.61 -13.83 -17.31
N THR A 64 -13.43 -14.74 -18.28
CA THR A 64 -14.42 -15.76 -18.61
C THR A 64 -14.70 -16.70 -17.43
N ASP A 65 -13.65 -17.21 -16.78
CA ASP A 65 -13.82 -18.13 -15.65
C ASP A 65 -14.39 -17.42 -14.41
N VAL A 66 -14.17 -16.11 -14.26
CA VAL A 66 -14.83 -15.30 -13.21
C VAL A 66 -16.34 -15.35 -13.41
N LEU A 67 -16.82 -15.09 -14.63
CA LEU A 67 -18.24 -15.10 -14.95
C LEU A 67 -18.85 -16.50 -14.79
N ILE A 68 -18.13 -17.56 -15.17
CA ILE A 68 -18.55 -18.95 -14.96
C ILE A 68 -18.71 -19.22 -13.46
N ASN A 69 -17.69 -18.92 -12.66
CA ASN A 69 -17.73 -19.15 -11.22
C ASN A 69 -18.86 -18.35 -10.55
N LEU A 70 -19.06 -17.08 -10.93
CA LEU A 70 -20.15 -16.25 -10.39
C LEU A 70 -21.54 -16.83 -10.62
N ARG A 71 -21.78 -17.61 -11.68
CA ARG A 71 -23.08 -18.29 -11.92
C ARG A 71 -23.38 -19.39 -10.90
N HIS A 72 -22.33 -19.92 -10.26
CA HIS A 72 -22.44 -20.99 -9.26
C HIS A 72 -22.32 -20.46 -7.83
N LEU A 73 -22.04 -19.17 -7.65
CA LEU A 73 -21.91 -18.52 -6.35
C LEU A 73 -23.20 -17.77 -5.98
N ARG A 74 -23.52 -17.73 -4.69
CA ARG A 74 -24.57 -16.88 -4.14
C ARG A 74 -23.92 -15.69 -3.43
N ALA A 75 -23.38 -14.77 -4.22
CA ALA A 75 -22.75 -13.55 -3.70
C ALA A 75 -23.80 -12.47 -3.46
N ASP A 76 -23.77 -11.88 -2.26
CA ASP A 76 -24.58 -10.71 -1.91
C ASP A 76 -23.91 -9.42 -2.44
N ILE A 77 -22.57 -9.39 -2.45
CA ILE A 77 -21.75 -8.29 -2.95
C ILE A 77 -20.63 -8.83 -3.85
N ILE A 78 -20.38 -8.17 -4.98
CA ILE A 78 -19.16 -8.34 -5.77
C ILE A 78 -18.27 -7.12 -5.55
N HIS A 79 -17.04 -7.35 -5.07
CA HIS A 79 -16.06 -6.29 -4.82
C HIS A 79 -14.76 -6.54 -5.57
N ILE A 80 -14.47 -5.71 -6.57
CA ILE A 80 -13.23 -5.77 -7.36
C ILE A 80 -12.15 -4.89 -6.73
N GLN A 81 -10.96 -5.45 -6.53
CA GLN A 81 -9.78 -4.70 -6.08
C GLN A 81 -8.99 -4.24 -7.30
N HIS A 82 -9.32 -3.04 -7.79
CA HIS A 82 -8.88 -2.56 -9.09
C HIS A 82 -7.51 -1.87 -9.03
N GLU A 83 -6.63 -2.29 -9.93
CA GLU A 83 -5.38 -1.63 -10.28
C GLU A 83 -5.08 -1.95 -11.76
N PHE A 84 -4.47 -1.03 -12.49
CA PHE A 84 -4.37 -1.12 -13.94
C PHE A 84 -3.41 -2.20 -14.44
N GLY A 85 -2.49 -2.69 -13.60
CA GLY A 85 -1.70 -3.88 -13.88
C GLY A 85 -2.49 -5.19 -13.77
N LEU A 86 -3.58 -5.21 -12.99
CA LEU A 86 -4.48 -6.37 -12.87
C LEU A 86 -5.64 -6.31 -13.86
N PHE A 87 -6.19 -5.11 -14.04
CA PHE A 87 -7.32 -4.82 -14.91
C PHE A 87 -6.92 -3.68 -15.85
N PRO A 88 -6.25 -3.98 -16.98
CA PRO A 88 -5.83 -2.96 -17.92
C PRO A 88 -7.01 -2.14 -18.44
N ALA A 89 -6.74 -0.89 -18.80
CA ALA A 89 -7.74 0.05 -19.31
C ALA A 89 -8.23 -0.32 -20.71
N GLU A 90 -9.02 -1.39 -20.79
CA GLU A 90 -9.44 -2.03 -22.03
C GLU A 90 -10.95 -2.18 -22.11
N LYS A 91 -11.45 -2.35 -23.35
CA LYS A 91 -12.88 -2.58 -23.63
C LYS A 91 -13.39 -3.87 -22.98
N ASN A 92 -12.55 -4.89 -22.85
CA ASN A 92 -12.94 -6.18 -22.26
C ASN A 92 -13.31 -6.04 -20.78
N PHE A 93 -12.58 -5.22 -20.01
CA PHE A 93 -12.93 -4.98 -18.61
C PHE A 93 -14.27 -4.26 -18.48
N LEU A 94 -14.53 -3.22 -19.29
CA LEU A 94 -15.84 -2.55 -19.30
C LEU A 94 -17.00 -3.49 -19.67
N LYS A 95 -16.79 -4.40 -20.62
CA LYS A 95 -17.79 -5.43 -20.97
C LYS A 95 -18.04 -6.37 -19.80
N PHE A 96 -16.98 -6.80 -19.12
CA PHE A 96 -17.06 -7.64 -17.94
C PHE A 96 -17.86 -7.00 -16.79
N LEU A 97 -17.61 -5.71 -16.49
CA LEU A 97 -18.40 -4.99 -15.48
C LEU A 97 -19.88 -4.91 -15.87
N LYS A 98 -20.18 -4.64 -17.15
CA LYS A 98 -21.56 -4.62 -17.66
C LYS A 98 -22.25 -5.98 -17.55
N GLU A 99 -21.53 -7.07 -17.78
CA GLU A 99 -22.09 -8.42 -17.63
C GLU A 99 -22.41 -8.74 -16.16
N ILE A 100 -21.52 -8.37 -15.22
CA ILE A 100 -21.81 -8.48 -13.79
C ILE A 100 -23.08 -7.69 -13.43
N LYS A 101 -23.17 -6.43 -13.86
CA LYS A 101 -24.33 -5.57 -13.59
C LYS A 101 -25.63 -6.09 -14.21
N ALA A 102 -25.56 -6.67 -15.42
CA ALA A 102 -26.72 -7.26 -16.07
C ALA A 102 -27.31 -8.45 -15.27
N ASN A 103 -26.47 -9.13 -14.47
CA ASN A 103 -26.88 -10.17 -13.54
C ASN A 103 -27.36 -9.63 -12.18
N LYS A 104 -27.53 -8.31 -12.05
CA LYS A 104 -28.10 -7.61 -10.88
C LYS A 104 -27.31 -7.76 -9.57
N TYR A 105 -26.02 -8.06 -9.65
CA TYR A 105 -25.15 -8.01 -8.48
C TYR A 105 -24.85 -6.55 -8.09
N PRO A 106 -24.86 -6.22 -6.79
CA PRO A 106 -24.14 -5.06 -6.28
C PRO A 106 -22.65 -5.17 -6.62
N LEU A 107 -22.13 -4.18 -7.33
CA LEU A 107 -20.77 -4.13 -7.85
C LEU A 107 -20.03 -2.92 -7.30
N ILE A 108 -19.02 -3.20 -6.49
CA ILE A 108 -18.19 -2.22 -5.82
C ILE A 108 -16.75 -2.37 -6.31
N LEU A 109 -16.05 -1.27 -6.53
CA LEU A 109 -14.63 -1.27 -6.88
C LEU A 109 -13.84 -0.51 -5.81
N THR A 110 -12.73 -1.06 -5.33
CA THR A 110 -11.70 -0.24 -4.69
C THR A 110 -10.68 0.14 -5.74
N LEU A 111 -10.53 1.44 -6.03
CA LEU A 111 -9.52 1.96 -6.94
C LEU A 111 -8.22 2.23 -6.17
N HIS A 112 -7.27 1.28 -6.24
CA HIS A 112 -5.96 1.40 -5.58
C HIS A 112 -5.07 2.47 -6.20
N THR A 113 -5.28 2.74 -7.50
CA THR A 113 -4.64 3.80 -8.26
C THR A 113 -5.68 4.51 -9.12
N VAL A 114 -5.62 5.85 -9.16
CA VAL A 114 -6.40 6.70 -10.08
C VAL A 114 -5.43 7.38 -11.03
N TYR A 115 -5.50 7.07 -12.32
CA TYR A 115 -4.74 7.79 -13.33
C TYR A 115 -5.51 8.98 -13.89
N THR A 116 -4.77 10.04 -14.18
CA THR A 116 -5.19 11.23 -14.93
C THR A 116 -4.35 11.34 -16.19
N THR A 117 -4.75 12.22 -17.11
CA THR A 117 -3.93 12.61 -18.28
C THR A 117 -2.53 13.07 -17.89
N HIS A 118 -2.37 13.73 -16.73
CA HIS A 118 -1.08 14.25 -16.23
C HIS A 118 -0.22 13.23 -15.49
N THR A 119 -0.82 12.21 -14.88
CA THR A 119 -0.09 11.19 -14.10
C THR A 119 0.20 9.93 -14.92
N ARG A 120 0.01 9.99 -16.25
CA ARG A 120 0.28 8.89 -17.17
C ARG A 120 1.63 9.04 -17.85
N ASN A 121 2.51 8.10 -17.54
CA ASN A 121 3.47 7.50 -18.46
C ASN A 121 3.27 5.98 -18.39
N LEU A 122 2.11 5.49 -18.87
CA LEU A 122 1.94 4.05 -19.09
C LEU A 122 2.06 3.79 -20.59
N PRO A 123 3.16 3.19 -21.06
CA PRO A 123 3.28 2.72 -22.42
C PRO A 123 2.10 1.81 -22.76
N GLY A 124 1.49 1.99 -23.93
CA GLY A 124 0.49 1.06 -24.46
C GLY A 124 -0.95 1.29 -24.01
N ILE A 125 -1.28 2.40 -23.32
CA ILE A 125 -2.69 2.75 -23.11
C ILE A 125 -3.18 3.79 -24.14
N ASP A 126 -3.85 3.28 -25.17
CA ASP A 126 -4.42 4.05 -26.29
C ASP A 126 -5.89 4.49 -26.03
N VAL A 127 -6.24 4.73 -24.76
CA VAL A 127 -7.58 5.25 -24.38
C VAL A 127 -7.45 6.52 -23.57
N ASP A 128 -8.40 7.44 -23.70
CA ASP A 128 -8.57 8.53 -22.76
C ASP A 128 -8.87 7.94 -21.37
N ILE A 129 -7.96 8.14 -20.42
CA ILE A 129 -8.07 7.55 -19.09
C ILE A 129 -9.15 8.16 -18.23
N GLU A 130 -9.41 9.46 -18.43
CA GLU A 130 -10.39 10.18 -17.64
C GLU A 130 -11.77 9.77 -18.11
N GLU A 131 -11.97 9.70 -19.44
CA GLU A 131 -13.19 9.13 -20.03
C GLU A 131 -13.38 7.65 -19.62
N TYR A 132 -12.29 6.88 -19.56
CA TYR A 132 -12.34 5.48 -19.13
C TYR A 132 -12.79 5.34 -17.67
N ASN A 133 -12.25 6.15 -16.76
CA ASN A 133 -12.67 6.17 -15.36
C ASN A 133 -14.16 6.56 -15.24
N CYS A 134 -14.63 7.54 -16.03
CA CYS A 134 -16.06 7.89 -16.05
C CYS A 134 -16.93 6.71 -16.48
N LYS A 135 -16.52 5.98 -17.53
CA LYS A 135 -17.23 4.77 -17.99
C LYS A 135 -17.29 3.69 -16.91
N ILE A 136 -16.25 3.53 -16.09
CA ILE A 136 -16.29 2.62 -14.94
C ILE A 136 -17.35 3.13 -13.93
N GLY A 137 -17.25 4.39 -13.53
CA GLY A 137 -18.17 5.04 -12.59
C GLY A 137 -19.64 4.98 -13.02
N ASP A 138 -19.92 5.03 -14.32
CA ASP A 138 -21.27 4.87 -14.87
C ASP A 138 -21.83 3.46 -14.67
N ILE A 139 -20.98 2.43 -14.73
CA ILE A 139 -21.37 1.03 -14.67
C ILE A 139 -21.55 0.56 -13.22
N VAL A 140 -20.62 0.90 -12.34
CA VAL A 140 -20.56 0.35 -10.97
C VAL A 140 -21.53 1.06 -10.02
N ASP A 141 -21.85 0.41 -8.89
CA ASP A 141 -22.71 1.02 -7.86
C ASP A 141 -21.92 1.95 -6.95
N CYS A 142 -20.65 1.60 -6.67
CA CYS A 142 -19.77 2.40 -5.83
C CYS A 142 -18.30 2.19 -6.18
N GLU A 143 -17.52 3.27 -6.14
CA GLU A 143 -16.07 3.26 -6.12
C GLU A 143 -15.57 3.74 -4.75
N ILE A 144 -14.72 2.92 -4.14
CA ILE A 144 -13.99 3.21 -2.92
C ILE A 144 -12.61 3.74 -3.30
N VAL A 145 -12.22 4.84 -2.67
CA VAL A 145 -10.86 5.37 -2.72
C VAL A 145 -10.34 5.63 -1.31
N HIS A 146 -9.02 5.60 -1.14
CA HIS A 146 -8.41 5.71 0.19
C HIS A 146 -8.25 7.14 0.70
N LEU A 147 -8.29 8.13 -0.20
CA LEU A 147 -7.95 9.53 0.09
C LEU A 147 -8.91 10.47 -0.66
N ASP A 148 -9.19 11.64 -0.09
CA ASP A 148 -10.07 12.66 -0.65
C ASP A 148 -9.41 13.47 -1.76
N ARG A 149 -8.44 14.35 -1.45
CA ARG A 149 -7.89 15.30 -2.43
C ARG A 149 -7.14 14.61 -3.57
N PRO A 150 -6.26 13.63 -3.33
CA PRO A 150 -5.52 13.03 -4.43
C PRO A 150 -6.34 12.02 -5.24
N LEU A 151 -7.46 11.48 -4.72
CA LEU A 151 -8.28 10.47 -5.41
C LEU A 151 -9.73 10.91 -5.61
N ARG A 152 -10.55 10.98 -4.56
CA ARG A 152 -12.01 11.26 -4.71
C ARG A 152 -12.28 12.55 -5.47
N ARG A 153 -11.61 13.65 -5.10
CA ARG A 153 -11.82 14.96 -5.77
C ARG A 153 -11.35 14.97 -7.22
N VAL A 154 -10.42 14.10 -7.58
CA VAL A 154 -9.99 13.93 -8.98
C VAL A 154 -11.11 13.25 -9.77
N LEU A 155 -11.66 12.15 -9.26
CA LEU A 155 -12.78 11.45 -9.88
C LEU A 155 -14.02 12.35 -10.01
N LEU A 156 -14.33 13.14 -8.97
CA LEU A 156 -15.40 14.14 -9.04
C LEU A 156 -15.18 15.17 -10.17
N ARG A 157 -13.94 15.60 -10.41
CA ARG A 157 -13.62 16.53 -11.50
C ARG A 157 -13.71 15.89 -12.87
N MET A 158 -13.50 14.57 -12.97
CA MET A 158 -13.69 13.82 -14.21
C MET A 158 -15.18 13.67 -14.56
N GLY A 159 -16.08 13.78 -13.57
CA GLY A 159 -17.53 13.73 -13.75
C GLY A 159 -18.22 12.54 -13.09
N ILE A 160 -17.49 11.72 -12.30
CA ILE A 160 -18.10 10.62 -11.56
C ILE A 160 -19.06 11.18 -10.49
N ALA A 161 -20.25 10.62 -10.42
CA ALA A 161 -21.30 11.03 -9.48
C ALA A 161 -20.86 10.89 -8.02
N LYS A 162 -21.12 11.92 -7.20
CA LYS A 162 -20.63 12.00 -5.82
C LYS A 162 -21.15 10.85 -4.95
N GLU A 163 -22.41 10.48 -5.15
CA GLU A 163 -23.10 9.40 -4.46
C GLU A 163 -22.51 8.01 -4.74
N LYS A 164 -21.74 7.87 -5.83
CA LYS A 164 -21.02 6.64 -6.17
C LYS A 164 -19.61 6.60 -5.59
N LEU A 165 -19.13 7.66 -4.94
CA LEU A 165 -17.76 7.74 -4.43
C LEU A 165 -17.74 7.70 -2.90
N GLU A 166 -17.12 6.67 -2.33
CA GLU A 166 -16.93 6.51 -0.89
C GLU A 166 -15.44 6.62 -0.53
N ILE A 167 -15.14 7.23 0.62
CA ILE A 167 -13.77 7.22 1.15
C ILE A 167 -13.69 6.20 2.28
N ILE A 168 -12.91 5.15 2.06
CA ILE A 168 -12.50 4.25 3.12
C ILE A 168 -10.97 4.27 3.17
N PRO A 169 -10.35 4.82 4.24
CA PRO A 169 -8.90 4.83 4.39
C PRO A 169 -8.32 3.42 4.24
N HIS A 170 -7.06 3.35 3.80
CA HIS A 170 -6.38 2.07 3.75
C HIS A 170 -6.21 1.50 5.17
N GLY A 171 -6.27 0.18 5.30
CA GLY A 171 -6.17 -0.48 6.61
C GLY A 171 -4.75 -0.56 7.15
N THR A 172 -4.65 -0.43 8.46
CA THR A 172 -3.43 -0.49 9.25
C THR A 172 -3.35 -1.83 9.98
N LYS A 173 -2.25 -2.56 9.75
CA LYS A 173 -1.94 -3.77 10.53
C LYS A 173 -1.25 -3.36 11.81
N LEU A 174 -1.93 -3.52 12.93
CA LEU A 174 -1.35 -3.36 14.25
C LEU A 174 -0.55 -4.60 14.63
N PHE A 175 0.65 -4.40 15.16
CA PHE A 175 1.45 -5.48 15.72
C PHE A 175 2.33 -4.96 16.85
N ALA A 176 2.55 -5.82 17.85
CA ALA A 176 3.42 -5.49 18.96
C ALA A 176 4.88 -5.55 18.52
N LEU A 177 5.64 -4.54 18.91
CA LEU A 177 7.10 -4.56 18.80
C LEU A 177 7.69 -5.44 19.90
N ILE A 178 8.79 -6.10 19.57
CA ILE A 178 9.64 -6.81 20.51
C ILE A 178 10.80 -5.91 20.94
N ASP A 179 11.65 -6.40 21.83
CA ASP A 179 12.86 -5.69 22.22
C ASP A 179 13.77 -5.39 21.00
N SER A 180 14.26 -4.15 20.92
CA SER A 180 15.01 -3.68 19.76
C SER A 180 16.38 -4.33 19.63
N TYR A 181 17.04 -4.62 20.75
CA TYR A 181 18.33 -5.29 20.75
C TYR A 181 18.19 -6.73 20.28
N GLN A 182 17.23 -7.47 20.82
CA GLN A 182 16.90 -8.83 20.36
C GLN A 182 16.52 -8.86 18.88
N ALA A 183 15.79 -7.85 18.41
CA ALA A 183 15.41 -7.75 17.00
C ALA A 183 16.62 -7.57 16.09
N LYS A 184 17.53 -6.66 16.46
CA LYS A 184 18.78 -6.42 15.73
C LYS A 184 19.66 -7.66 15.72
N GLU A 185 19.83 -8.33 16.87
CA GLU A 185 20.62 -9.56 17.00
C GLU A 185 20.09 -10.67 16.08
N ARG A 186 18.78 -10.96 16.10
CA ARG A 186 18.16 -11.99 15.27
C ARG A 186 18.25 -11.71 13.77
N LEU A 187 18.31 -10.44 13.38
CA LEU A 187 18.47 -10.01 11.99
C LEU A 187 19.95 -9.87 11.58
N GLY A 188 20.91 -10.05 12.50
CA GLY A 188 22.32 -9.78 12.24
C GLY A 188 22.62 -8.30 11.97
N LEU A 189 21.79 -7.40 12.49
CA LEU A 189 21.91 -5.95 12.33
C LEU A 189 22.76 -5.33 13.45
N PRO A 190 23.45 -4.21 13.18
CA PRO A 190 24.27 -3.52 14.16
C PRO A 190 23.41 -2.89 15.27
N ALA A 191 24.00 -2.75 16.46
CA ALA A 191 23.30 -2.25 17.65
C ALA A 191 22.93 -0.75 17.59
N GLY A 192 23.59 0.03 16.73
CA GLY A 192 23.43 1.48 16.62
C GLY A 192 22.06 1.93 16.08
N LYS A 193 21.88 3.24 15.87
CA LYS A 193 20.59 3.80 15.40
C LYS A 193 20.21 3.33 14.00
N LEU A 194 19.08 2.67 13.86
CA LEU A 194 18.67 2.08 12.58
C LEU A 194 17.58 2.91 11.89
N ILE A 195 17.86 3.38 10.68
CA ILE A 195 16.89 4.06 9.82
C ILE A 195 16.37 3.04 8.82
N LEU A 196 15.07 2.80 8.82
CA LEU A 196 14.42 1.78 8.00
C LEU A 196 13.76 2.39 6.77
N SER A 197 14.10 1.90 5.58
CA SER A 197 13.28 2.04 4.38
C SER A 197 12.66 0.68 4.09
N PHE A 198 11.34 0.55 4.26
CA PHE A 198 10.61 -0.70 4.09
C PHE A 198 9.77 -0.73 2.81
N GLY A 199 9.84 -1.84 2.06
CA GLY A 199 9.02 -2.13 0.89
C GLY A 199 9.83 -2.32 -0.39
N PHE A 200 9.19 -2.15 -1.56
CA PHE A 200 9.86 -2.31 -2.85
C PHE A 200 11.03 -1.33 -3.03
N ILE A 201 12.11 -1.82 -3.61
CA ILE A 201 13.27 -0.99 -4.00
C ILE A 201 13.08 -0.59 -5.46
N SER A 202 12.74 0.67 -5.71
CA SER A 202 12.51 1.19 -7.06
C SER A 202 12.72 2.70 -7.12
N LYS A 203 12.91 3.23 -8.33
CA LYS A 203 13.14 4.66 -8.57
C LYS A 203 12.05 5.55 -7.97
N GLY A 204 10.79 5.09 -7.99
CA GLY A 204 9.62 5.76 -7.42
C GLY A 204 9.69 5.94 -5.88
N LYS A 205 10.36 5.01 -5.21
CA LYS A 205 10.46 4.95 -3.74
C LYS A 205 11.67 5.71 -3.21
N ASN A 206 12.63 6.01 -4.09
CA ASN A 206 13.67 7.01 -3.90
C ASN A 206 14.58 6.75 -2.68
N GLN A 207 14.97 5.49 -2.47
CA GLN A 207 15.96 5.11 -1.46
C GLN A 207 17.31 5.82 -1.65
N LEU A 208 17.63 6.21 -2.89
CA LEU A 208 18.83 6.95 -3.23
C LEU A 208 18.99 8.25 -2.42
N SER A 209 17.93 9.05 -2.26
CA SER A 209 18.01 10.28 -1.45
C SER A 209 18.29 10.00 0.02
N LEU A 210 17.86 8.84 0.54
CA LEU A 210 18.17 8.45 1.92
C LEU A 210 19.65 8.06 2.07
N ILE A 211 20.22 7.39 1.07
CA ILE A 211 21.66 7.09 1.00
C ILE A 211 22.48 8.39 0.93
N GLU A 212 22.05 9.34 0.09
CA GLU A 212 22.70 10.66 -0.05
C GLU A 212 22.61 11.52 1.21
N ALA A 213 21.54 11.37 2.01
CA ALA A 213 21.38 12.06 3.29
C ALA A 213 22.22 11.45 4.44
N LEU A 214 22.60 10.17 4.33
CA LEU A 214 23.26 9.44 5.42
C LEU A 214 24.57 10.11 5.91
N PRO A 215 25.47 10.65 5.05
CA PRO A 215 26.66 11.36 5.51
C PRO A 215 26.36 12.58 6.40
N LEU A 216 25.25 13.30 6.13
CA LEU A 216 24.83 14.44 6.95
C LEU A 216 24.26 13.99 8.30
N ILE A 217 23.53 12.87 8.30
CA ILE A 217 23.01 12.26 9.53
C ILE A 217 24.16 11.78 10.42
N LEU A 218 25.17 11.12 9.84
CA LEU A 218 26.33 10.58 10.56
C LEU A 218 27.14 11.66 11.29
N LYS A 219 27.10 12.93 10.87
CA LYS A 219 27.72 14.06 11.58
C LYS A 219 27.13 14.29 12.97
N ASN A 220 25.86 13.94 13.17
CA ASN A 220 25.13 14.17 14.42
C ASN A 220 24.71 12.87 15.13
N VAL A 221 24.71 11.74 14.41
CA VAL A 221 24.38 10.40 14.90
C VAL A 221 25.40 9.41 14.34
N SER A 222 26.59 9.37 14.94
CA SER A 222 27.76 8.65 14.40
C SER A 222 27.61 7.12 14.37
N ASP A 223 26.67 6.57 15.13
CA ASP A 223 26.34 5.15 15.17
C ASP A 223 25.12 4.80 14.30
N ALA A 224 24.68 5.69 13.41
CA ALA A 224 23.55 5.45 12.52
C ALA A 224 23.88 4.41 11.42
N TYR A 225 22.87 3.63 11.06
CA TYR A 225 22.86 2.68 9.95
C TYR A 225 21.56 2.82 9.17
N LEU A 226 21.63 2.68 7.86
CA LEU A 226 20.49 2.61 6.96
C LEU A 226 20.20 1.14 6.64
N PHE A 227 18.98 0.69 6.93
CA PHE A 227 18.48 -0.61 6.53
C PHE A 227 17.40 -0.46 5.46
N ILE A 228 17.72 -0.90 4.25
CA ILE A 228 16.79 -0.99 3.13
C ILE A 228 16.22 -2.41 3.14
N ALA A 229 15.06 -2.56 3.78
CA ALA A 229 14.38 -3.84 3.99
C ALA A 229 13.28 -4.04 2.95
N GLY A 230 13.55 -4.92 2.00
CA GLY A 230 12.63 -5.34 0.96
C GLY A 230 13.39 -5.84 -0.27
N TYR A 231 12.68 -5.90 -1.38
CA TYR A 231 13.16 -6.53 -2.60
C TYR A 231 12.82 -5.69 -3.84
N SER A 232 13.61 -5.86 -4.89
CA SER A 232 13.23 -5.45 -6.24
C SER A 232 12.27 -6.49 -6.82
N ARG A 233 11.38 -6.07 -7.71
CA ARG A 233 10.65 -7.03 -8.55
C ARG A 233 11.71 -7.66 -9.47
N VAL A 234 12.19 -8.85 -9.13
CA VAL A 234 13.38 -9.52 -9.71
C VAL A 234 13.36 -9.60 -11.25
N MET A 235 12.21 -9.43 -11.90
CA MET A 235 12.04 -9.43 -13.35
C MET A 235 11.97 -8.05 -14.01
N ASP A 236 12.07 -6.95 -13.26
CA ASP A 236 12.03 -5.58 -13.78
C ASP A 236 13.47 -5.03 -13.95
N PRO A 237 13.95 -4.83 -15.19
CA PRO A 237 15.31 -4.34 -15.46
C PRO A 237 15.59 -2.96 -14.86
N ASP A 238 14.57 -2.11 -14.70
CA ASP A 238 14.73 -0.77 -14.15
C ASP A 238 14.97 -0.84 -12.63
N ASP A 239 14.26 -1.73 -11.93
CA ASP A 239 14.43 -1.92 -10.48
C ASP A 239 15.82 -2.54 -10.18
N LEU A 240 16.29 -3.48 -10.99
CA LEU A 240 17.65 -4.05 -10.86
C LEU A 240 18.73 -2.99 -11.09
N SER A 241 18.57 -2.16 -12.10
CA SER A 241 19.48 -1.03 -12.39
C SER A 241 19.48 -0.01 -11.24
N TYR A 242 18.33 0.22 -10.62
CA TYR A 242 18.19 1.13 -9.50
C TYR A 242 18.88 0.63 -8.22
N ILE A 243 18.79 -0.67 -7.90
CA ILE A 243 19.54 -1.25 -6.79
C ILE A 243 21.05 -1.07 -7.01
N LYS A 244 21.53 -1.34 -8.23
CA LYS A 244 22.95 -1.17 -8.58
C LYS A 244 23.39 0.28 -8.35
N LEU A 245 22.60 1.25 -8.81
CA LEU A 245 22.84 2.67 -8.59
C LEU A 245 22.91 3.02 -7.08
N CYS A 246 22.02 2.47 -6.26
CA CYS A 246 22.05 2.68 -4.81
C CYS A 246 23.34 2.14 -4.18
N LYS A 247 23.75 0.92 -4.55
CA LYS A 247 24.99 0.28 -4.05
C LYS A 247 26.23 1.05 -4.52
N GLU A 248 26.25 1.56 -5.76
CA GLU A 248 27.32 2.41 -6.28
C GLU A 248 27.40 3.75 -5.54
N LYS A 249 26.27 4.41 -5.33
CA LYS A 249 26.21 5.67 -4.57
C LYS A 249 26.75 5.52 -3.15
N ALA A 250 26.42 4.43 -2.46
CA ALA A 250 26.94 4.16 -1.12
C ALA A 250 28.48 4.06 -1.09
N ARG A 251 29.09 3.43 -2.11
CA ARG A 251 30.54 3.34 -2.26
C ARG A 251 31.17 4.69 -2.62
N GLU A 252 30.57 5.44 -3.53
CA GLU A 252 31.04 6.79 -3.89
C GLU A 252 31.12 7.72 -2.68
N LEU A 253 30.17 7.57 -1.74
CA LEU A 253 30.09 8.33 -0.50
C LEU A 253 30.91 7.72 0.66
N ASN A 254 31.57 6.57 0.47
CA ASN A 254 32.33 5.82 1.49
C ASN A 254 31.48 5.48 2.74
N ILE A 255 30.25 5.03 2.52
CA ILE A 255 29.27 4.67 3.57
C ILE A 255 28.68 3.26 3.36
N GLU A 256 29.29 2.43 2.53
CA GLU A 256 28.82 1.08 2.22
C GLU A 256 28.65 0.20 3.48
N ASP A 257 29.53 0.34 4.48
CA ASP A 257 29.44 -0.37 5.75
C ASP A 257 28.30 0.14 6.66
N ARG A 258 27.64 1.23 6.26
CA ARG A 258 26.50 1.85 6.95
C ARG A 258 25.18 1.63 6.23
N VAL A 259 25.17 1.02 5.04
CA VAL A 259 23.96 0.75 4.26
C VAL A 259 23.77 -0.75 4.08
N ILE A 260 22.73 -1.29 4.70
CA ILE A 260 22.40 -2.71 4.72
C ILE A 260 21.19 -2.94 3.81
N PHE A 261 21.31 -3.88 2.88
CA PHE A 261 20.21 -4.32 2.01
C PHE A 261 19.78 -5.71 2.45
N SER A 262 18.48 -5.94 2.66
CA SER A 262 18.00 -7.30 2.94
C SER A 262 18.02 -8.19 1.69
N ASP A 263 17.92 -7.60 0.49
CA ASP A 263 17.79 -8.25 -0.82
C ASP A 263 16.64 -9.30 -0.95
N ASP A 264 15.85 -9.52 0.12
CA ASP A 264 14.73 -10.46 0.21
C ASP A 264 13.37 -9.81 0.53
N PHE A 265 12.31 -10.51 0.13
CA PHE A 265 10.95 -10.17 0.56
C PHE A 265 10.77 -10.45 2.06
N ILE A 266 10.35 -9.44 2.80
CA ILE A 266 10.02 -9.58 4.22
C ILE A 266 8.60 -10.14 4.35
N ALA A 267 8.52 -11.39 4.81
CA ALA A 267 7.23 -12.03 5.08
C ALA A 267 6.49 -11.34 6.23
N GLU A 268 5.16 -11.43 6.24
CA GLU A 268 4.33 -10.75 7.24
C GLU A 268 4.67 -11.12 8.69
N LYS A 269 5.08 -12.37 8.92
CA LYS A 269 5.50 -12.88 10.24
C LYS A 269 6.77 -12.19 10.76
N ASP A 270 7.58 -11.63 9.87
CA ASP A 270 8.86 -11.00 10.19
C ASP A 270 8.74 -9.48 10.33
N LEU A 271 7.56 -8.90 10.04
CA LEU A 271 7.30 -7.46 10.23
C LEU A 271 7.57 -7.00 11.67
N PRO A 272 7.10 -7.70 12.73
CA PRO A 272 7.40 -7.29 14.11
C PRO A 272 8.91 -7.23 14.35
N LEU A 273 9.68 -8.16 13.77
CA LEU A 273 11.13 -8.22 13.93
C LEU A 273 11.81 -7.03 13.25
N VAL A 274 11.52 -6.79 11.96
CA VAL A 274 12.13 -5.70 11.17
C VAL A 274 11.82 -4.32 11.76
N PHE A 275 10.55 -4.06 12.09
CA PHE A 275 10.16 -2.77 12.66
C PHE A 275 10.58 -2.60 14.12
N SER A 276 10.91 -3.69 14.84
CA SER A 276 11.50 -3.60 16.18
C SER A 276 12.97 -3.17 16.14
N ALA A 277 13.67 -3.48 15.06
CA ALA A 277 15.05 -3.04 14.87
C ALA A 277 15.16 -1.54 14.52
N ALA A 278 14.13 -0.96 13.90
CA ALA A 278 14.17 0.41 13.37
C ALA A 278 13.98 1.50 14.43
N ASP A 279 14.88 2.48 14.55
CA ASP A 279 14.68 3.68 15.36
C ASP A 279 13.80 4.74 14.65
N CYS A 280 13.79 4.75 13.31
CA CYS A 280 12.96 5.63 12.46
C CYS A 280 12.61 4.93 11.13
N CYS A 281 11.45 5.23 10.55
CA CYS A 281 11.05 4.74 9.23
C CYS A 281 10.99 5.88 8.20
N CYS A 282 11.53 5.68 7.00
CA CYS A 282 11.62 6.70 5.96
C CYS A 282 10.92 6.28 4.67
N TYR A 283 10.06 7.17 4.16
CA TYR A 283 9.24 6.96 2.95
C TYR A 283 9.37 8.18 2.02
N LEU A 284 10.51 8.30 1.34
CA LEU A 284 10.92 9.51 0.60
C LEU A 284 10.49 9.54 -0.87
N TYR A 285 9.28 9.07 -1.14
CA TYR A 285 8.78 8.80 -2.48
C TYR A 285 8.84 10.03 -3.39
N ASN A 286 9.21 9.82 -4.65
CA ASN A 286 9.19 10.85 -5.70
C ASN A 286 8.04 10.64 -6.70
N GLU A 287 7.20 9.63 -6.46
CA GLU A 287 6.03 9.34 -7.28
C GLU A 287 4.88 10.34 -7.03
N GLU A 288 4.34 10.87 -8.13
CA GLU A 288 3.10 11.66 -8.13
C GLU A 288 1.86 10.79 -8.42
N ASN A 289 2.00 9.46 -8.37
CA ASN A 289 0.87 8.57 -8.59
C ASN A 289 -0.22 8.81 -7.53
N ARG A 290 -1.46 8.78 -8.00
CA ARG A 290 -2.61 8.92 -7.12
C ARG A 290 -2.97 7.52 -6.61
N SER A 291 -2.37 7.13 -5.50
CA SER A 291 -2.59 5.83 -4.85
C SER A 291 -2.47 5.93 -3.32
N GLY A 292 -3.05 4.95 -2.62
CA GLY A 292 -2.74 4.70 -1.21
C GLY A 292 -1.37 4.02 -1.05
N SER A 293 -0.82 3.98 0.16
CA SER A 293 0.48 3.34 0.44
C SER A 293 0.36 2.26 1.50
N GLY A 294 0.28 0.98 1.11
CA GLY A 294 0.25 -0.11 2.09
C GLY A 294 1.48 -0.11 3.03
N ALA A 295 2.66 0.26 2.51
CA ALA A 295 3.89 0.29 3.29
C ALA A 295 3.87 1.35 4.41
N ILE A 296 3.24 2.52 4.19
CA ILE A 296 3.10 3.53 5.25
C ILE A 296 2.18 3.03 6.36
N HIS A 297 1.12 2.30 6.02
CA HIS A 297 0.21 1.71 6.99
C HIS A 297 0.84 0.60 7.83
N ILE A 298 1.81 -0.13 7.28
CA ILE A 298 2.63 -1.06 8.09
C ILE A 298 3.50 -0.28 9.10
N ALA A 299 4.15 0.83 8.68
CA ALA A 299 4.92 1.66 9.60
C ALA A 299 4.05 2.32 10.67
N LEU A 300 2.88 2.84 10.31
CA LEU A 300 1.92 3.40 11.25
C LEU A 300 1.54 2.37 12.30
N GLY A 301 1.23 1.14 11.86
CA GLY A 301 0.87 0.03 12.74
C GLY A 301 1.98 -0.45 13.67
N SER A 302 3.24 -0.21 13.31
CA SER A 302 4.39 -0.46 14.18
C SER A 302 4.55 0.56 15.32
N GLY A 303 3.98 1.76 15.16
CA GLY A 303 4.16 2.87 16.09
C GLY A 303 5.57 3.48 16.10
N ARG A 304 6.41 3.20 15.11
CA ARG A 304 7.71 3.86 14.92
C ARG A 304 7.54 5.26 14.36
N PRO A 305 8.42 6.23 14.69
CA PRO A 305 8.40 7.54 14.07
C PRO A 305 8.69 7.44 12.58
N ILE A 306 8.03 8.29 11.79
CA ILE A 306 8.05 8.27 10.33
C ILE A 306 8.58 9.60 9.80
N ILE A 307 9.33 9.54 8.71
CA ILE A 307 9.66 10.66 7.83
C ILE A 307 9.14 10.32 6.45
N ALA A 308 8.51 11.27 5.78
CA ALA A 308 7.98 11.04 4.45
C ALA A 308 8.20 12.26 3.54
N SER A 309 8.15 12.02 2.23
CA SER A 309 8.13 13.10 1.27
C SER A 309 6.82 13.89 1.35
N ARG A 310 6.90 15.21 1.14
CA ARG A 310 5.75 16.10 1.00
C ARG A 310 5.19 15.95 -0.41
N ILE A 311 4.41 14.91 -0.61
CA ILE A 311 3.68 14.61 -1.85
C ILE A 311 2.18 14.51 -1.55
N PRO A 312 1.27 14.66 -2.54
CA PRO A 312 -0.17 14.79 -2.28
C PRO A 312 -0.78 13.70 -1.38
N LYS A 313 -0.33 12.44 -1.51
CA LYS A 313 -0.83 11.33 -0.68
C LYS A 313 -0.40 11.46 0.79
N PHE A 314 0.87 11.78 1.03
CA PHE A 314 1.43 11.88 2.39
C PHE A 314 1.08 13.21 3.05
N GLU A 315 0.92 14.28 2.29
CA GLU A 315 0.36 15.52 2.82
C GLU A 315 -1.09 15.30 3.27
N GLU A 316 -1.91 14.60 2.49
CA GLU A 316 -3.27 14.31 2.94
C GLU A 316 -3.29 13.42 4.18
N GLU A 317 -2.49 12.37 4.18
CA GLU A 317 -2.54 11.32 5.20
C GLU A 317 -1.77 11.70 6.48
N LEU A 318 -0.52 12.09 6.36
CA LEU A 318 0.38 12.29 7.50
C LEU A 318 0.29 13.71 8.06
N MET A 319 0.16 14.75 7.23
CA MET A 319 0.05 16.13 7.73
C MET A 319 -1.22 16.30 8.58
N LYS A 320 -2.35 15.76 8.10
CA LYS A 320 -3.65 15.92 8.79
C LYS A 320 -3.76 15.09 10.06
N ASN A 321 -3.16 13.90 10.09
CA ASN A 321 -3.39 12.92 11.16
C ASN A 321 -2.18 12.71 12.08
N VAL A 322 -0.97 13.12 11.67
CA VAL A 322 0.27 12.89 12.41
C VAL A 322 0.98 14.21 12.73
N SER A 323 1.65 14.82 11.75
CA SER A 323 2.33 16.11 11.87
C SER A 323 2.83 16.58 10.50
N ASP A 324 2.89 17.89 10.32
CA ASP A 324 3.54 18.51 9.16
C ASP A 324 5.08 18.48 9.25
N GLU A 325 5.63 18.45 10.48
CA GLU A 325 7.08 18.54 10.76
C GLU A 325 7.85 17.26 10.36
N ILE A 326 7.15 16.20 9.95
CA ILE A 326 7.76 14.95 9.47
C ILE A 326 7.83 14.86 7.93
N LEU A 327 7.42 15.94 7.24
CA LEU A 327 7.35 16.00 5.78
C LEU A 327 8.43 16.92 5.21
N CYS A 328 9.24 16.38 4.28
CA CYS A 328 10.24 17.14 3.52
C CYS A 328 9.96 17.09 2.02
N LEU A 329 10.34 18.12 1.26
CA LEU A 329 10.22 18.06 -0.20
C LEU A 329 11.06 16.90 -0.77
N PRO A 330 10.59 16.22 -1.84
CA PRO A 330 11.37 15.20 -2.51
C PRO A 330 12.78 15.71 -2.88
N ASN A 331 13.79 14.87 -2.69
CA ASN A 331 15.21 15.14 -3.01
C ASN A 331 15.87 16.29 -2.22
N ASN A 332 15.21 16.85 -1.19
CA ASN A 332 15.86 17.82 -0.29
C ASN A 332 16.68 17.07 0.77
N ILE A 333 17.95 16.80 0.44
CA ILE A 333 18.85 15.94 1.22
C ILE A 333 19.11 16.52 2.61
N GLU A 334 19.27 17.83 2.71
CA GLU A 334 19.46 18.55 3.97
C GLU A 334 18.25 18.39 4.89
N ALA A 335 17.03 18.63 4.37
CA ALA A 335 15.82 18.48 5.16
C ALA A 335 15.58 17.02 5.61
N ILE A 336 15.86 16.04 4.74
CA ILE A 336 15.81 14.62 5.11
C ILE A 336 16.74 14.36 6.30
N ALA A 337 17.98 14.84 6.24
CA ALA A 337 18.95 14.66 7.31
C ALA A 337 18.53 15.37 8.60
N GLU A 338 18.11 16.63 8.53
CA GLU A 338 17.68 17.43 9.68
C GLU A 338 16.51 16.80 10.44
N ILE A 339 15.46 16.38 9.72
CA ILE A 339 14.30 15.72 10.34
C ILE A 339 14.73 14.38 10.95
N THR A 340 15.58 13.61 10.25
CA THR A 340 16.07 12.32 10.75
C THR A 340 16.86 12.48 12.04
N VAL A 341 17.81 13.43 12.07
CA VAL A 341 18.59 13.74 13.27
C VAL A 341 17.68 14.18 14.41
N ARG A 342 16.67 15.03 14.13
CA ARG A 342 15.71 15.46 15.16
C ARG A 342 14.91 14.29 15.71
N ILE A 343 14.40 13.38 14.88
CA ILE A 343 13.67 12.18 15.34
C ILE A 343 14.57 11.29 16.21
N LEU A 344 15.84 11.13 15.85
CA LEU A 344 16.75 10.25 16.56
C LEU A 344 17.24 10.84 17.89
N ASN A 345 17.32 12.17 18.02
CA ASN A 345 17.90 12.86 19.18
C ASN A 345 16.89 13.59 20.09
N ASP A 346 15.79 14.14 19.55
CA ASP A 346 14.77 14.86 20.33
C ASP A 346 13.62 13.93 20.77
N LYS A 347 13.77 13.36 21.97
CA LYS A 347 12.76 12.48 22.56
C LYS A 347 11.40 13.15 22.75
N LYS A 348 11.34 14.46 23.02
CA LYS A 348 10.08 15.17 23.25
C LYS A 348 9.29 15.27 21.95
N PHE A 349 9.97 15.67 20.87
CA PHE A 349 9.41 15.68 19.53
C PHE A 349 8.96 14.28 19.11
N THR A 350 9.84 13.28 19.21
CA THR A 350 9.55 11.91 18.79
C THR A 350 8.37 11.29 19.55
N ASN A 351 8.27 11.52 20.87
CA ASN A 351 7.14 11.03 21.66
C ASN A 351 5.80 11.66 21.25
N ALA A 352 5.81 12.94 20.81
CA ALA A 352 4.61 13.59 20.30
C ALA A 352 4.18 12.97 18.97
N ILE A 353 5.13 12.78 18.04
CA ILE A 353 4.88 12.12 16.75
C ILE A 353 4.34 10.71 16.93
N VAL A 354 4.99 9.88 17.76
CA VAL A 354 4.58 8.50 18.02
C VAL A 354 3.17 8.41 18.61
N ARG A 355 2.78 9.39 19.45
CA ARG A 355 1.41 9.44 20.00
C ARG A 355 0.37 9.63 18.88
N SER A 356 0.61 10.57 17.98
CA SER A 356 -0.28 10.81 16.83
C SER A 356 -0.31 9.61 15.87
N ILE A 357 0.85 9.00 15.60
CA ILE A 357 0.96 7.78 14.79
C ILE A 357 0.10 6.66 15.37
N ARG A 358 0.23 6.37 16.67
CA ARG A 358 -0.54 5.29 17.32
C ARG A 358 -2.03 5.56 17.28
N LYS A 359 -2.45 6.81 17.49
CA LYS A 359 -3.86 7.19 17.37
C LYS A 359 -4.38 6.92 15.96
N TYR A 360 -3.69 7.42 14.94
CA TYR A 360 -4.11 7.23 13.55
C TYR A 360 -4.09 5.75 13.13
N ALA A 361 -3.12 4.98 13.61
CA ALA A 361 -3.02 3.55 13.36
C ALA A 361 -4.23 2.77 13.91
N ILE A 362 -4.75 3.14 15.09
CA ILE A 362 -5.96 2.54 15.67
C ILE A 362 -7.19 2.95 14.86
N ASP A 363 -7.33 4.25 14.57
CA ASP A 363 -8.47 4.82 13.81
C ASP A 363 -8.59 4.23 12.39
N THR A 364 -7.48 3.70 11.85
CA THR A 364 -7.41 3.05 10.54
C THR A 364 -7.09 1.56 10.62
N SER A 365 -7.23 0.94 11.80
CA SER A 365 -6.96 -0.50 11.94
C SER A 365 -7.86 -1.32 11.03
N TRP A 366 -7.40 -2.52 10.63
CA TRP A 366 -8.19 -3.38 9.74
C TRP A 366 -9.57 -3.73 10.30
N GLU A 367 -9.72 -3.83 11.62
CA GLU A 367 -11.02 -4.00 12.27
C GLU A 367 -11.96 -2.82 11.98
N GLU A 368 -11.49 -1.59 12.16
CA GLU A 368 -12.25 -0.37 11.86
C GLU A 368 -12.54 -0.20 10.37
N ILE A 369 -11.59 -0.58 9.52
CA ILE A 369 -11.78 -0.57 8.06
C ILE A 369 -12.80 -1.63 7.62
N ALA A 370 -12.80 -2.81 8.22
CA ALA A 370 -13.79 -3.85 7.96
C ALA A 370 -15.21 -3.39 8.37
N LYS A 371 -15.36 -2.74 9.53
CA LYS A 371 -16.64 -2.13 9.96
C LYS A 371 -17.15 -1.11 8.95
N LYS A 372 -16.28 -0.23 8.43
CA LYS A 372 -16.65 0.75 7.39
C LYS A 372 -17.10 0.08 6.09
N HIS A 373 -16.42 -0.99 5.66
CA HIS A 373 -16.84 -1.76 4.49
C HIS A 373 -18.19 -2.45 4.72
N LEU A 374 -18.42 -3.03 5.90
CA LEU A 374 -19.68 -3.68 6.24
C LEU A 374 -20.86 -2.70 6.20
N ILE A 375 -20.69 -1.50 6.77
CA ILE A 375 -21.68 -0.42 6.70
C ILE A 375 -21.95 -0.02 5.25
N LEU A 376 -20.92 0.07 4.41
CA LEU A 376 -21.09 0.37 2.99
C LEU A 376 -21.88 -0.74 2.28
N TYR A 377 -21.51 -2.01 2.47
CA TYR A 377 -22.15 -3.15 1.84
C TYR A 377 -23.64 -3.24 2.17
N GLN A 378 -24.01 -2.97 3.42
CA GLN A 378 -25.40 -2.94 3.87
C GLN A 378 -26.28 -1.92 3.14
N ARG A 379 -25.70 -0.91 2.46
CA ARG A 379 -26.47 0.05 1.65
C ARG A 379 -26.95 -0.54 0.32
N PHE A 380 -26.39 -1.68 -0.10
CA PHE A 380 -26.67 -2.31 -1.39
C PHE A 380 -27.35 -3.68 -1.28
N LEU A 381 -27.64 -4.12 -0.05
CA LEU A 381 -28.49 -5.28 0.26
C LEU A 381 -29.92 -4.81 0.45
#